data_AF-A0A379SGM8-F1
#
_entry.id   AF-A0A379SGM8-F1
#
_cell.length_a   1.000
_cell.length_b   1.000
_cell.length_c   1.000
_cell.angle_alpha   90.00
_cell.angle_beta   90.00
_cell.angle_gamma   90.00
#
_symmetry.space_group_name_H-M   'P 1'
#
loop_
_entity.id
_entity.type
_entity.pdbx_description
1 polymer ?
#
loop_
_entity_poly.entity_id
_entity_poly.type
_entity_poly.pdbx_seq_one_letter_code
_entity_poly.pdbx_strand_id
1 'polypeptide(L)' 'MLEKIADELESQTETILSANAQDVAQARENGLSDAMLDRLALTPARLKSIADDVRQVVI' A
#
# COMPACT_ATOMS: atom_id res chain seq x y z
N MET A 1 -2.92 7.94 18.25
CA MET A 1 -3.27 8.48 16.90
C MET A 1 -2.74 7.57 15.81
N LEU A 2 -1.45 7.24 15.81
CA LEU A 2 -0.85 6.35 14.80
C LEU A 2 -1.39 4.90 14.86
N GLU A 3 -1.72 4.37 16.05
CA GLU A 3 -2.40 3.05 16.15
C GLU A 3 -3.70 3.00 15.34
N LYS A 4 -4.54 4.05 15.43
CA LYS A 4 -5.78 4.13 14.64
C LYS A 4 -5.52 4.17 13.13
N ILE A 5 -4.39 4.75 12.71
CA ILE A 5 -3.99 4.75 11.30
C ILE A 5 -3.61 3.34 10.86
N ALA A 6 -2.86 2.60 11.68
CA ALA A 6 -2.51 1.22 11.38
C ALA A 6 -3.74 0.31 11.30
N ASP A 7 -4.68 0.45 12.23
CA ASP A 7 -5.92 -0.33 12.23
C ASP A 7 -6.80 -0.01 11.00
N GLU A 8 -6.87 1.26 10.60
CA GLU A 8 -7.61 1.68 9.42
C GLU A 8 -6.96 1.16 8.13
N LEU A 9 -5.62 1.16 8.04
CA LEU A 9 -4.90 0.58 6.91
C LEU A 9 -5.20 -0.92 6.74
N GLU A 10 -5.26 -1.66 7.85
CA GLU A 10 -5.61 -3.08 7.81
C GLU A 10 -7.09 -3.29 7.44
N SER A 11 -8.01 -2.51 8.04
CA SER A 11 -9.44 -2.55 7.75
C SER A 11 -9.76 -2.26 6.28
N GLN A 12 -9.03 -1.33 5.66
CA GLN A 12 -9.23 -0.93 4.26
C GLN A 12 -8.34 -1.68 3.26
N THR A 13 -7.72 -2.80 3.66
CA THR A 13 -6.76 -3.53 2.81
C THR A 13 -7.31 -3.81 1.40
N GLU A 14 -8.52 -4.36 1.29
CA GLU A 14 -9.10 -4.70 -0.01
C GLU A 14 -9.33 -3.46 -0.90
N THR A 15 -9.85 -2.38 -0.31
CA THR A 15 -10.10 -1.11 -1.01
C THR A 15 -8.78 -0.51 -1.51
N ILE A 16 -7.75 -0.48 -0.66
CA ILE A 16 -6.43 0.06 -0.98
C ILE A 16 -5.77 -0.74 -2.10
N LEU A 17 -5.82 -2.08 -2.04
CA LEU A 17 -5.23 -2.94 -3.06
C LEU A 17 -5.97 -2.84 -4.39
N SER A 18 -7.29 -2.72 -4.37
CA SER A 18 -8.12 -2.52 -5.56
C SER A 18 -7.78 -1.19 -6.25
N ALA A 19 -7.67 -0.10 -5.48
CA ALA A 19 -7.28 1.20 -6.01
C ALA A 19 -5.84 1.18 -6.58
N ASN A 20 -4.89 0.61 -5.82
CA ASN A 20 -3.50 0.53 -6.27
C ASN A 20 -3.33 -0.33 -7.54
N ALA A 21 -4.14 -1.38 -7.72
CA ALA A 21 -4.11 -2.15 -8.95
C ALA A 21 -4.53 -1.31 -10.18
N GLN A 22 -5.50 -0.40 -10.02
CA GLN A 22 -5.89 0.55 -11.06
C GLN A 22 -4.77 1.56 -11.34
N ASP A 23 -4.11 2.07 -10.30
CA ASP A 23 -2.97 2.98 -10.44
C ASP A 23 -1.78 2.32 -11.16
N VAL A 24 -1.49 1.06 -10.85
CA VAL A 24 -0.42 0.27 -11.51
C VAL A 24 -0.76 0.03 -12.98
N ALA A 25 -2.03 -0.27 -13.30
CA ALA A 25 -2.46 -0.44 -14.68
C ALA A 25 -2.31 0.87 -15.47
N GLN A 26 -2.76 2.00 -14.92
CA GLN A 26 -2.62 3.31 -15.54
C GLN A 26 -1.15 3.73 -15.69
N ALA A 27 -0.32 3.47 -14.67
CA ALA A 27 1.11 3.75 -14.73
C ALA A 27 1.82 2.93 -15.82
N ARG A 28 1.41 1.67 -16.02
CA ARG A 28 1.93 0.83 -17.10
C ARG A 28 1.57 1.41 -18.47
N GLU A 29 0.33 1.86 -18.65
CA GLU A 29 -0.11 2.53 -19.88
C GLU A 29 0.65 3.83 -20.15
N ASN A 30 1.00 4.56 -19.08
CA ASN A 30 1.80 5.79 -19.13
C ASN A 30 3.30 5.56 -19.35
N GLY A 31 3.73 4.31 -19.56
CA GLY A 31 5.12 3.97 -19.91
C GLY A 31 6.09 3.97 -18.72
N LEU A 32 5.59 3.81 -17.49
CA LEU A 32 6.46 3.67 -16.32
C LEU A 32 7.28 2.37 -16.43
N SER A 33 8.58 2.44 -16.12
CA SER A 33 9.46 1.27 -16.15
C SER A 33 9.01 0.19 -15.16
N ASP A 34 9.28 -1.09 -15.43
CA ASP A 34 8.92 -2.19 -14.54
C ASP A 34 9.46 -2.02 -13.11
N ALA A 35 10.69 -1.50 -12.95
CA ALA A 35 11.26 -1.21 -11.63
C ALA A 35 10.47 -0.16 -10.83
N MET A 36 9.78 0.76 -11.51
CA MET A 36 8.90 1.75 -10.87
C MET A 36 7.52 1.16 -10.61
N LEU A 37 7.01 0.29 -11.50
CA LEU A 37 5.76 -0.45 -11.27
C LEU A 37 5.88 -1.38 -10.05
N ASP A 38 7.02 -2.05 -9.86
CA ASP A 38 7.29 -2.90 -8.70
C ASP A 38 7.35 -2.12 -7.37
N ARG A 39 7.75 -0.85 -7.44
CA ARG A 39 7.72 0.06 -6.28
C ARG A 39 6.31 0.57 -5.99
N LEU A 40 5.54 0.83 -7.05
CA LEU A 40 4.16 1.31 -6.95
C LEU A 40 3.21 0.23 -6.46
N ALA A 41 3.45 -1.03 -6.87
CA ALA A 41 2.59 -2.16 -6.53
C ALA A 41 2.61 -2.45 -5.02
N LEU A 42 1.42 -2.45 -4.44
CA LEU A 42 1.13 -2.88 -3.08
C LEU A 42 0.71 -4.34 -3.07
N THR A 43 1.09 -5.02 -2.00
CA THR A 43 0.67 -6.40 -1.71
C THR A 43 0.12 -6.44 -0.28
N PRO A 44 -0.71 -7.44 0.08
CA PRO A 44 -1.18 -7.61 1.44
C PRO A 44 -0.03 -7.62 2.46
N ALA A 45 1.08 -8.30 2.13
CA ALA A 45 2.27 -8.37 2.97
C ALA A 45 2.94 -7.00 3.17
N ARG A 46 3.07 -6.19 2.10
CA ARG A 46 3.63 -4.83 2.21
C ARG A 46 2.72 -3.92 3.02
N LEU A 47 1.41 -3.97 2.80
CA LEU A 47 0.47 -3.13 3.53
C LEU A 47 0.46 -3.48 5.02
N LYS A 48 0.50 -4.78 5.35
CA LYS A 48 0.68 -5.23 6.73
C LYS A 48 1.97 -4.72 7.36
N SER A 49 3.10 -4.82 6.64
CA SER A 49 4.38 -4.30 7.13
C SER A 49 4.29 -2.80 7.43
N ILE A 50 3.64 -2.01 6.56
CA ILE A 50 3.44 -0.57 6.78
C ILE A 50 2.61 -0.31 8.03
N ALA A 51 1.50 -1.04 8.23
CA ALA A 51 0.69 -0.90 9.44
C ALA A 51 1.49 -1.27 10.71
N ASP A 52 2.27 -2.34 10.66
CA ASP A 52 3.13 -2.78 11.76
C ASP A 52 4.23 -1.75 12.06
N ASP A 53 4.87 -1.17 11.04
CA ASP A 53 5.88 -0.12 11.19
C ASP A 53 5.27 1.16 11.81
N VAL A 54 4.05 1.53 11.42
CA VAL A 54 3.31 2.66 12.01
C VAL A 54 3.03 2.42 13.50
N ARG A 55 2.72 1.18 13.91
CA ARG A 55 2.53 0.83 15.33
C ARG A 55 3.83 0.94 16.13
N GLN A 56 4.97 0.60 15.54
CA GLN A 56 6.27 0.66 16.23
C GLN A 56 6.68 2.08 16.61
N VAL A 57 6.24 3.11 15.87
CA VAL A 57 6.57 4.52 16.16
C VAL A 57 5.84 5.06 17.40
N VAL A 58 4.79 4.37 17.88
CA VAL A 58 4.01 4.79 19.06
C VAL A 58 4.68 4.40 20.37
N ILE A 59 5.63 3.47 20.33
CA ILE A 59 6.24 2.82 21.51
C ILE A 59 7.35 3.69 22.11
#